data_AF-A0A918PHN5-F1
#
_entry.id   AF-A0A918PHN5-F1
#
_cell.length_a   1.000
_cell.length_b   1.000
_cell.length_c   1.000
_cell.angle_alpha   90.00
_cell.angle_beta   90.00
_cell.angle_gamma   90.00
#
_symmetry.space_group_name_H-M   'P 1'
#
loop_
_entity.id
_entity.type
_entity.pdbx_description
1 polymer ?
#
loop_
_entity_poly.entity_id
_entity_poly.type
_entity_poly.pdbx_seq_one_letter_code
_entity_poly.pdbx_strand_id
1 'polypeptide(L)'
;MNVSLTPELESLIHQKVSAGRYTSASEVVREALRLMDERDQMQELYKASLRDKIAAGMASLRAGQGSDGEAFMARLDADLAAIEAQERE
;
A
#
# COMPACT_ATOMS: atom_id res chain seq x y z
N MET A 1 -7.38 24.76 20.36
CA MET A 1 -6.90 25.04 19.00
C MET A 1 -8.11 25.28 18.13
N ASN A 2 -8.16 26.39 17.39
CA ASN A 2 -9.23 26.65 16.42
C ASN A 2 -8.70 26.31 15.03
N VAL A 3 -9.46 25.54 14.25
CA VAL A 3 -9.05 25.07 12.93
C VAL A 3 -10.13 25.50 11.95
N SER A 4 -9.74 26.25 10.91
CA SER A 4 -10.66 26.63 9.86
C SER A 4 -10.83 25.46 8.90
N LEU A 5 -12.08 25.11 8.62
CA LEU A 5 -12.43 24.08 7.66
C LEU A 5 -12.99 24.73 6.40
N THR A 6 -12.89 24.02 5.26
CA THR A 6 -13.63 24.44 4.07
C THR A 6 -15.11 24.12 4.26
N PRO A 7 -16.03 24.83 3.57
CA PRO A 7 -17.47 24.55 3.68
C PRO A 7 -17.84 23.09 3.38
N GLU A 8 -17.11 22.43 2.48
CA GLU A 8 -17.32 21.04 2.13
C GLU A 8 -16.97 20.09 3.29
N LEU A 9 -15.88 20.37 4.02
CA LEU A 9 -15.47 19.59 5.18
C LEU A 9 -16.42 19.80 6.36
N GLU A 10 -16.90 21.03 6.57
CA GLU A 10 -17.92 21.32 7.57
C GLU A 10 -19.22 20.54 7.29
N SER A 11 -19.68 20.58 6.04
CA SER A 11 -20.88 19.83 5.60
C SER A 11 -20.72 18.32 5.81
N LEU A 12 -19.55 17.76 5.48
CA LEU A 12 -19.25 16.34 5.69
C LEU A 12 -19.29 15.97 7.19
N ILE A 13 -18.68 16.79 8.04
CA ILE A 13 -18.69 16.58 9.50
C ILE A 13 -20.12 16.66 10.03
N HIS A 14 -20.88 17.67 9.62
CA HIS A 14 -22.29 17.81 10.01
C HIS A 14 -23.12 16.59 9.61
N GLN A 15 -22.94 16.08 8.39
CA GLN A 15 -23.63 14.87 7.92
C GLN A 15 -23.27 13.63 8.76
N LYS A 16 -22.00 13.48 9.13
CA LYS A 16 -21.51 12.34 9.94
C LYS A 16 -22.10 12.35 11.34
N VAL A 17 -22.19 13.53 11.96
CA VAL A 17 -22.79 13.72 13.29
C VAL A 17 -24.30 13.57 13.23
N SER A 18 -24.98 14.19 12.26
CA SER A 18 -26.45 14.12 12.13
C SER A 18 -26.96 12.71 11.84
N ALA A 19 -26.15 11.88 11.17
CA ALA A 19 -26.43 10.45 10.99
C ALA A 19 -26.30 9.61 12.29
N GLY A 20 -25.99 10.23 13.43
CA GLY A 20 -25.89 9.58 14.74
C GLY A 20 -24.65 8.70 14.91
N ARG A 21 -23.71 8.70 13.95
CA ARG A 21 -22.50 7.87 14.01
C ARG A 21 -21.43 8.45 14.95
N TYR A 22 -21.52 9.75 15.23
CA TYR A 22 -20.58 10.48 16.09
C TYR A 22 -21.35 11.48 16.94
N THR A 23 -20.87 11.71 18.16
CA THR A 23 -21.49 12.60 19.14
C THR A 23 -21.12 14.07 18.94
N SER A 24 -19.98 14.34 18.27
CA SER A 24 -19.49 15.70 18.05
C SER A 24 -18.56 15.82 16.84
N ALA A 25 -18.43 17.03 16.32
CA ALA A 25 -17.44 17.34 15.28
C ALA A 25 -16.01 16.98 15.71
N SER A 26 -15.66 17.26 16.97
CA SER A 26 -14.35 16.94 17.53
C SER A 26 -14.05 15.44 17.54
N GLU A 27 -15.07 14.59 17.68
CA GLU A 27 -14.92 13.14 17.58
C GLU A 27 -14.63 12.70 16.15
N VAL A 28 -15.36 13.23 15.16
CA VAL A 28 -15.11 12.98 13.74
C VAL A 28 -13.68 13.35 13.36
N VAL A 29 -13.21 14.53 13.80
CA VAL A 29 -11.86 15.01 13.50
C VAL A 29 -10.79 14.14 14.15
N ARG A 30 -10.96 13.74 15.43
CA ARG A 30 -10.01 12.85 16.10
C ARG A 30 -9.89 11.52 15.39
N GLU A 31 -11.02 10.92 15.00
CA GLU A 31 -11.02 9.66 14.28
C GLU A 31 -10.36 9.78 12.90
N ALA A 32 -10.66 10.87 12.16
CA ALA A 32 -10.02 11.13 10.88
C ALA A 32 -8.49 11.28 11.01
N LEU A 33 -8.01 11.97 12.05
CA LEU A 33 -6.59 12.12 12.32
C LEU A 33 -5.94 10.78 12.75
N ARG A 34 -6.62 9.96 13.55
CA ARG A 34 -6.15 8.62 13.91
C ARG A 34 -5.96 7.75 12.68
N LEU A 35 -6.95 7.72 11.78
CA LEU A 35 -6.87 6.96 10.53
C LEU A 35 -5.78 7.50 9.59
N MET A 36 -5.56 8.81 9.59
CA MET A 36 -4.47 9.44 8.83
C MET A 36 -3.11 8.99 9.35
N ASP A 37 -2.91 9.04 10.67
CA ASP A 37 -1.66 8.61 11.31
C ASP A 37 -1.40 7.12 11.10
N GLU A 38 -2.42 6.27 11.25
CA GLU A 38 -2.30 4.82 10.98
C GLU A 38 -1.89 4.54 9.53
N ARG A 39 -2.47 5.25 8.56
CA ARG A 39 -2.07 5.12 7.16
C ARG A 39 -0.63 5.56 6.95
N ASP A 40 -0.21 6.67 7.55
CA ASP A 40 1.14 7.19 7.40
C ASP A 40 2.17 6.23 8.02
N GLN A 41 1.87 5.66 9.18
CA GLN A 41 2.69 4.61 9.80
C GLN A 41 2.82 3.37 8.91
N MET A 42 1.70 2.89 8.35
CA MET A 42 1.72 1.74 7.43
C MET A 42 2.52 2.02 6.16
N GLN A 43 2.47 3.24 5.64
CA GLN A 43 3.30 3.64 4.49
C GLN A 43 4.78 3.64 4.83
N GLU A 44 5.17 4.12 6.01
CA GLU A 44 6.58 4.10 6.42
C GLU A 44 7.11 2.68 6.64
N LEU A 45 6.31 1.79 7.24
CA LEU A 45 6.66 0.37 7.36
C LEU A 45 6.82 -0.29 5.99
N TYR A 46 5.92 0.00 5.04
CA TYR A 46 6.03 -0.50 3.67
C TYR A 46 7.30 0.00 2.98
N LYS A 47 7.62 1.29 3.10
CA LYS A 47 8.85 1.86 2.53
C LYS A 47 10.10 1.26 3.16
N ALA A 48 10.12 1.03 4.47
CA ALA A 48 11.22 0.36 5.16
C ALA A 48 11.43 -1.06 4.61
N SER A 49 10.36 -1.86 4.55
CA SER A 49 10.42 -3.21 3.98
C SER A 49 10.90 -3.22 2.53
N LEU A 50 10.46 -2.25 1.71
CA LEU A 50 10.89 -2.13 0.33
C LEU A 50 12.39 -1.80 0.22
N ARG A 51 12.89 -0.88 1.06
CA ARG A 51 14.31 -0.55 1.13
C ARG A 51 15.16 -1.76 1.51
N ASP A 52 14.70 -2.57 2.47
CA ASP A 52 15.41 -3.79 2.88
C ASP A 52 15.47 -4.82 1.75
N LYS A 53 14.35 -5.04 1.04
CA LYS A 53 14.30 -5.94 -0.13
C LYS A 53 15.22 -5.48 -1.26
N ILE A 54 15.24 -4.18 -1.55
CA ILE A 54 16.15 -3.60 -2.55
C ILE A 54 17.60 -3.79 -2.11
N ALA A 55 17.93 -3.50 -0.85
CA ALA A 55 19.28 -3.67 -0.33
C ALA A 55 19.76 -5.13 -0.43
N ALA A 56 18.90 -6.08 -0.07
CA ALA A 56 19.17 -7.51 -0.21
C ALA A 56 19.39 -7.90 -1.68
N GLY A 57 18.51 -7.48 -2.59
CA GLY A 57 18.66 -7.74 -4.02
C GLY A 57 19.95 -7.16 -4.59
N MET A 58 20.30 -5.93 -4.22
CA MET A 58 21.56 -5.30 -4.61
C MET A 58 22.79 -6.04 -4.05
N ALA A 59 22.72 -6.58 -2.84
CA ALA A 59 23.81 -7.39 -2.28
C ALA A 59 24.00 -8.69 -3.07
N SER A 60 22.91 -9.39 -3.39
CA SER A 60 22.94 -10.60 -4.23
C SER A 60 23.49 -10.33 -5.63
N LEU A 61 23.09 -9.22 -6.26
CA LEU A 61 23.64 -8.81 -7.56
C LEU A 61 25.16 -8.58 -7.48
N ARG A 62 25.63 -7.87 -6.45
CA ARG A 62 27.09 -7.65 -6.25
C ARG A 62 27.85 -8.94 -5.97
N ALA A 63 27.20 -9.93 -5.35
CA ALA A 63 27.77 -11.26 -5.14
C ALA A 63 27.74 -12.14 -6.41
N GLY A 64 27.30 -11.61 -7.55
CA GLY A 64 27.23 -12.35 -8.82
C GLY A 64 26.04 -13.30 -8.92
N GLN A 65 25.05 -13.19 -8.02
CA GLN A 65 23.84 -14.03 -8.02
C GLN A 65 22.73 -13.47 -8.92
N GLY A 66 23.07 -12.58 -9.85
CA GLY A 66 22.14 -12.10 -10.87
C GLY A 66 21.90 -13.14 -11.95
N SER A 67 20.75 -13.07 -12.61
CA SER A 67 20.43 -13.86 -13.81
C SER A 67 20.29 -12.96 -15.03
N ASP A 68 20.55 -13.51 -16.21
CA ASP A 68 20.20 -12.86 -17.46
C ASP A 68 18.66 -12.74 -17.56
N GLY A 69 18.18 -11.53 -17.82
CA GLY A 69 16.75 -11.22 -17.78
C GLY A 69 15.98 -11.84 -18.95
N GLU A 70 16.57 -11.86 -20.15
CA GLU A 70 15.93 -12.40 -21.35
C GLU A 70 15.85 -13.93 -21.28
N ALA A 71 16.93 -14.59 -20.87
CA ALA A 71 16.94 -16.03 -20.64
C ALA A 71 16.01 -16.46 -19.50
N PHE A 72 15.85 -15.63 -18.46
CA PHE A 72 14.89 -15.89 -17.39
C PHE A 72 13.44 -15.84 -17.90
N MET A 73 13.07 -14.80 -18.64
CA MET A 73 11.72 -14.65 -19.18
C MET A 73 11.38 -15.75 -20.19
N ALA A 74 12.31 -16.10 -21.09
CA ALA A 74 12.12 -17.19 -22.04
C ALA A 74 11.87 -18.53 -21.35
N ARG A 75 12.53 -18.79 -20.21
CA ARG A 75 12.27 -19.98 -19.40
C ARG A 75 10.89 -19.92 -18.73
N LEU A 76 10.51 -18.78 -18.18
CA LEU A 76 9.21 -18.59 -17.53
C LEU A 76 8.05 -18.85 -18.51
N ASP A 77 8.15 -18.33 -19.74
CA ASP A 77 7.15 -18.54 -20.79
C ASP A 77 7.05 -20.01 -21.19
N ALA A 78 8.19 -20.70 -21.31
CA ALA A 78 8.23 -22.13 -21.60
C ALA A 78 7.61 -22.97 -20.46
N ASP A 79 7.92 -22.64 -19.21
CA ASP A 79 7.36 -23.31 -18.04
C ASP A 79 5.83 -23.11 -17.98
N LEU A 80 5.34 -21.90 -18.27
CA LEU A 80 3.91 -21.60 -18.30
C LEU A 80 3.18 -22.36 -19.41
N ALA A 81 3.76 -22.41 -20.62
CA ALA A 81 3.19 -23.18 -21.73
C ALA A 81 3.16 -24.69 -21.44
N ALA A 82 4.14 -25.21 -20.70
CA ALA A 82 4.16 -26.62 -20.30
C ALA A 82 3.05 -26.95 -19.29
N ILE A 83 2.77 -26.04 -18.34
CA ILE A 83 1.65 -26.17 -17.40
C ILE A 83 0.31 -26.19 -18.15
N GLU A 84 0.11 -25.24 -19.07
CA GLU A 84 -1.13 -25.16 -19.87
C GLU A 84 -1.33 -26.39 -20.77
N ALA A 85 -0.25 -27.00 -21.26
CA ALA A 85 -0.32 -28.23 -22.05
C ALA A 85 -0.70 -29.44 -21.19
N GLN A 86 -0.22 -29.52 -19.95
CA GLN A 86 -0.57 -30.58 -19.00
C GLN A 86 -2.03 -30.51 -18.54
N GLU A 87 -2.67 -29.33 -18.53
CA GLU A 87 -4.07 -29.17 -18.17
C GLU A 87 -5.06 -29.52 -19.31
N ARG A 88 -4.56 -29.70 -20.54
CA ARG A 88 -5.39 -30.01 -21.72
C ARG A 88 -5.42 -31.50 -22.10
N GLU A 89 -4.60 -32.34 -21.48
CA GLU A 89 -4.65 -33.81 -21.55
C GLU A 89 -5.52 -34.39 -20.43
#